data_AF-A0A319E537-F1
#
_entry.id   AF-A0A319E537-F1
#
_cell.length_a   1.000
_cell.length_b   1.000
_cell.length_c   1.000
_cell.angle_alpha   90.00
_cell.angle_beta   90.00
_cell.angle_gamma   90.00
#
_symmetry.space_group_name_H-M   'P 1'
#
loop_
_entity.id
_entity.type
_entity.pdbx_description
1 polymer ?
#
loop_
_entity_poly.entity_id
_entity_poly.type
_entity_poly.pdbx_seq_one_letter_code
_entity_poly.pdbx_strand_id
1 'polypeptide(L)'
;MLFRTGCFLSILILGPAIVGDLFPIEQTGRSMTLVMGTQMVVDCISPVAGAYIAQGLGWRWLIWLMVIVLGFFSLLLLGVLRETYSVVLLRWKAERLQEECADGRQEYRAKHQARVDASTVLESAIEPMQILAQSPILILTTSYMATTYALVALIIATLTGQWSQPTPPSSPVAPLA
;
A
#
# COMPACT_ATOMS: atom_id res chain seq x y z
N MET A 1 20.39 2.67 -2.80
CA MET A 1 19.18 2.01 -3.38
C MET A 1 18.02 1.93 -2.40
N LEU A 2 18.23 1.60 -1.11
CA LEU A 2 17.15 1.49 -0.11
C LEU A 2 16.24 2.72 0.01
N PHE A 3 16.79 3.95 -0.08
CA PHE A 3 15.97 5.17 0.04
C PHE A 3 14.94 5.30 -1.10
N ARG A 4 15.32 4.98 -2.34
CA ARG A 4 14.39 5.02 -3.48
C ARG A 4 13.28 3.98 -3.32
N THR A 5 13.61 2.78 -2.88
CA THR A 5 12.61 1.72 -2.64
C THR A 5 11.66 2.07 -1.50
N GLY A 6 12.17 2.73 -0.46
CA GLY A 6 11.36 3.20 0.67
C GLY A 6 10.24 4.15 0.26
N CYS A 7 10.54 5.15 -0.58
CA CYS A 7 9.53 6.10 -1.06
C CYS A 7 8.42 5.44 -1.91
N PHE A 8 8.74 4.39 -2.67
CA PHE A 8 7.73 3.64 -3.42
C PHE A 8 6.77 2.87 -2.51
N LEU A 9 7.25 2.34 -1.38
CA LEU A 9 6.41 1.65 -0.42
C LEU A 9 5.44 2.60 0.29
N SER A 10 5.87 3.84 0.55
CA SER A 10 5.04 4.87 1.18
C SER A 10 3.80 5.22 0.34
N ILE A 11 3.90 5.20 -1.00
CA ILE A 11 2.77 5.52 -1.89
C ILE A 11 1.63 4.50 -1.76
N LEU A 12 1.96 3.24 -1.45
CA LEU A 12 0.97 2.15 -1.37
C LEU A 12 0.08 2.28 -0.13
N ILE A 13 0.63 2.81 0.97
CA ILE A 13 -0.07 3.00 2.24
C ILE A 13 -1.03 4.18 2.14
N LEU A 14 -0.76 5.14 1.24
CA LEU A 14 -1.55 6.35 1.10
C LEU A 14 -2.98 6.07 0.60
N GLY A 15 -3.17 5.08 -0.27
CA GLY A 15 -4.48 4.72 -0.82
C GLY A 15 -5.54 4.40 0.24
N PRO A 16 -5.33 3.39 1.10
CA PRO A 16 -6.26 3.07 2.17
C PRO A 16 -6.34 4.17 3.25
N ALA A 17 -5.27 4.94 3.47
CA ALA A 17 -5.28 6.08 4.39
C ALA A 17 -6.24 7.19 3.92
N ILE A 18 -6.21 7.54 2.62
CA ILE A 18 -7.11 8.54 2.03
C ILE A 18 -8.57 8.10 2.15
N VAL A 19 -8.85 6.80 1.99
CA VAL A 19 -10.20 6.25 2.19
C VAL A 19 -10.62 6.39 3.66
N GLY A 20 -9.73 6.13 4.61
CA GLY A 20 -9.98 6.36 6.03
C GLY A 20 -10.27 7.83 6.36
N ASP A 21 -9.60 8.76 5.69
CA ASP A 21 -9.77 10.21 5.90
C ASP A 21 -11.05 10.78 5.27
N LEU A 22 -11.58 10.14 4.22
CA LEU A 22 -12.73 10.66 3.46
C LEU A 22 -14.09 10.25 4.03
N PHE A 23 -14.16 9.16 4.81
CA PHE A 23 -15.42 8.62 5.34
C PHE A 23 -15.61 8.95 6.84
N PRO A 24 -16.80 9.43 7.26
CA PRO A 24 -17.11 9.66 8.67
C PRO A 24 -17.14 8.34 9.45
N ILE A 25 -16.70 8.39 10.72
CA ILE A 25 -16.45 7.24 11.62
C ILE A 25 -17.63 6.25 11.69
N GLU A 26 -18.89 6.72 11.65
CA GLU A 26 -20.07 5.84 11.63
C GLU A 26 -20.21 4.97 10.37
N GLN A 27 -19.64 5.37 9.22
CA GLN A 27 -19.71 4.61 7.96
C GLN A 27 -18.37 3.95 7.57
N THR A 28 -17.27 4.29 8.25
CA THR A 28 -15.93 3.76 7.98
C THR A 28 -15.88 2.24 8.06
N GLY A 29 -16.65 1.60 8.96
CA GLY A 29 -16.67 0.13 9.06
C GLY A 29 -17.18 -0.57 7.79
N ARG A 30 -18.15 0.02 7.07
CA ARG A 30 -18.69 -0.55 5.83
C ARG A 30 -17.81 -0.25 4.62
N SER A 31 -17.29 0.97 4.51
CA SER A 31 -16.38 1.33 3.42
C SER A 31 -15.05 0.58 3.54
N MET A 32 -14.52 0.42 4.76
CA MET A 32 -13.27 -0.28 4.99
C MET A 32 -13.38 -1.78 4.71
N THR A 33 -14.50 -2.44 5.04
CA THR A 33 -14.70 -3.85 4.68
C THR A 33 -14.80 -4.07 3.17
N LEU A 34 -15.41 -3.15 2.41
CA LEU A 34 -15.43 -3.20 0.94
C LEU A 34 -14.02 -3.04 0.34
N VAL A 35 -13.23 -2.13 0.88
CA VAL A 35 -11.84 -1.90 0.44
C VAL A 35 -10.97 -3.11 0.73
N MET A 36 -11.04 -3.65 1.96
CA MET A 36 -10.27 -4.83 2.35
C MET A 36 -10.73 -6.07 1.57
N GLY A 37 -12.04 -6.24 1.34
CA GLY A 37 -12.58 -7.33 0.53
C GLY A 37 -12.09 -7.29 -0.91
N THR A 38 -12.05 -6.10 -1.52
CA THR A 38 -11.47 -5.90 -2.85
C THR A 38 -9.99 -6.27 -2.87
N GLN A 39 -9.23 -5.87 -1.84
CA GLN A 39 -7.82 -6.19 -1.71
C GLN A 39 -7.58 -7.71 -1.66
N MET A 40 -8.40 -8.46 -0.92
CA MET A 40 -8.26 -9.92 -0.86
C MET A 40 -8.46 -10.58 -2.24
N VAL A 41 -9.46 -10.11 -3.00
CA VAL A 41 -9.71 -10.61 -4.35
C VAL A 41 -8.52 -10.32 -5.27
N VAL A 42 -7.93 -9.13 -5.17
CA VAL A 42 -6.74 -8.75 -5.93
C VAL A 42 -5.54 -9.64 -5.59
N ASP A 43 -5.30 -9.91 -4.30
CA ASP A 43 -4.18 -10.74 -3.84
C ASP A 43 -4.29 -12.20 -4.34
N CYS A 44 -5.51 -12.73 -4.50
CA CYS A 44 -5.72 -14.05 -5.09
C CYS A 44 -5.46 -14.08 -6.60
N ILE A 45 -5.86 -13.02 -7.32
CA ILE A 45 -5.77 -12.97 -8.79
C ILE A 45 -4.32 -12.69 -9.24
N SER A 46 -3.58 -11.89 -8.47
CA SER A 46 -2.24 -11.40 -8.81
C SER A 46 -1.22 -12.52 -9.14
N PRO A 47 -0.99 -13.53 -8.27
CA PRO A 47 0.00 -14.58 -8.54
C PRO A 47 -0.38 -15.47 -9.72
N VAL A 48 -1.68 -15.74 -9.89
CA VAL A 48 -2.19 -16.60 -10.98
C VAL A 48 -2.00 -15.92 -12.33
N ALA A 49 -2.40 -14.65 -12.44
CA ALA A 49 -2.22 -13.88 -13.66
C ALA A 49 -0.72 -13.65 -13.96
N GLY A 50 0.07 -13.33 -12.94
CA GLY A 50 1.52 -13.13 -13.06
C GLY A 50 2.25 -14.39 -13.54
N ALA A 51 1.90 -15.56 -12.99
CA ALA A 51 2.51 -16.82 -13.38
C ALA A 51 2.18 -17.23 -14.81
N TYR A 52 0.92 -17.06 -15.26
CA TYR A 52 0.50 -17.41 -16.62
C TYR A 52 1.20 -16.54 -17.67
N ILE A 53 1.26 -15.23 -17.43
CA ILE A 53 1.91 -14.28 -18.35
C ILE A 53 3.44 -14.48 -18.38
N ALA A 54 4.05 -14.76 -17.22
CA ALA A 54 5.48 -15.01 -17.14
C ALA A 54 5.92 -16.27 -17.90
N GLN A 55 5.12 -17.33 -17.89
CA GLN A 55 5.39 -18.56 -18.65
C GLN A 55 5.23 -18.37 -20.15
N GLY A 56 4.26 -17.57 -20.60
CA GLY A 56 3.99 -17.36 -22.02
C GLY A 56 4.91 -16.34 -22.71
N LEU A 57 5.05 -15.13 -22.15
CA LEU A 57 5.74 -14.00 -22.81
C LEU A 57 7.05 -13.60 -22.11
N GLY A 58 7.40 -14.25 -21.01
CA GLY A 58 8.60 -13.98 -20.23
C GLY A 58 8.46 -12.81 -19.25
N TRP A 59 9.44 -12.69 -18.36
CA TRP A 59 9.40 -11.75 -17.22
C TRP A 59 9.46 -10.27 -17.63
N ARG A 60 10.11 -9.93 -18.76
CA ARG A 60 10.24 -8.55 -19.22
C ARG A 60 8.91 -7.98 -19.69
N TRP A 61 8.13 -8.77 -20.43
CA TRP A 61 6.82 -8.38 -20.92
C TRP A 61 5.80 -8.22 -19.81
N LEU A 62 5.90 -9.05 -18.76
CA LEU A 62 5.11 -8.89 -17.55
C LEU A 62 5.31 -7.49 -16.93
N ILE A 63 6.55 -7.01 -16.81
CA ILE A 63 6.85 -5.68 -16.24
C ILE A 63 6.24 -4.57 -17.10
N TRP A 64 6.40 -4.63 -18.43
CA TRP A 64 5.82 -3.62 -19.32
C TRP A 64 4.29 -3.57 -19.22
N LEU A 65 3.65 -4.74 -19.17
CA LEU A 65 2.19 -4.82 -19.04
C LEU A 65 1.71 -4.22 -17.72
N MET A 66 2.40 -4.51 -16.60
CA MET A 66 2.07 -3.92 -15.30
C MET A 66 2.21 -2.39 -15.32
N VAL A 67 3.25 -1.86 -15.96
CA VAL A 67 3.45 -0.40 -16.10
C VAL A 67 2.35 0.24 -16.92
N ILE A 68 1.92 -0.38 -18.03
CA ILE A 68 0.84 0.15 -18.88
C ILE A 68 -0.49 0.17 -18.12
N VAL A 69 -0.83 -0.94 -17.46
CA VAL A 69 -2.09 -1.05 -16.71
C VAL A 69 -2.10 -0.05 -15.54
N LEU A 70 -1.04 -0.01 -14.75
CA LEU A 70 -0.93 0.95 -13.65
C LEU A 70 -0.93 2.40 -14.14
N GLY A 71 -0.24 2.68 -15.25
CA GLY A 71 -0.23 4.00 -15.88
C GLY A 71 -1.61 4.43 -16.37
N PHE A 72 -2.38 3.53 -16.98
CA PHE A 72 -3.74 3.79 -17.42
C PHE A 72 -4.67 4.10 -16.24
N PHE A 73 -4.66 3.26 -15.19
CA PHE A 73 -5.45 3.51 -13.99
C PHE A 73 -5.02 4.78 -13.26
N SER A 74 -3.72 5.07 -13.20
CA SER A 74 -3.20 6.30 -12.62
C SER A 74 -3.67 7.53 -13.39
N LEU A 75 -3.69 7.49 -14.72
CA LEU A 75 -4.16 8.60 -15.55
C LEU A 75 -5.68 8.79 -15.42
N LEU A 76 -6.44 7.69 -15.38
CA LEU A 76 -7.88 7.71 -15.16
C LEU A 76 -8.20 8.28 -13.77
N LEU A 77 -7.47 7.84 -12.74
CA LEU A 77 -7.58 8.39 -11.40
C LEU A 77 -7.21 9.87 -11.39
N LEU A 78 -6.14 10.29 -12.06
CA LEU A 78 -5.78 11.71 -12.16
C LEU A 78 -6.89 12.55 -12.80
N GLY A 79 -7.60 12.00 -13.78
CA GLY A 79 -8.78 12.64 -14.39
C GLY A 79 -9.96 12.78 -13.43
N VAL A 80 -10.34 11.69 -12.74
CA VAL A 80 -11.47 11.67 -11.80
C VAL A 80 -11.15 12.45 -10.52
N LEU A 81 -9.94 12.32 -10.00
CA LEU A 81 -9.50 12.97 -8.77
C LEU A 81 -9.25 14.47 -8.95
N ARG A 82 -9.07 14.95 -10.20
CA ARG A 82 -9.11 16.38 -10.52
C ARG A 82 -10.47 17.00 -10.21
N GLU A 83 -11.55 16.22 -10.35
CA GLU A 83 -12.90 16.66 -9.99
C GLU A 83 -13.16 16.55 -8.48
N THR A 84 -12.56 15.56 -7.81
CA THR A 84 -12.75 15.28 -6.37
C THR A 84 -11.64 15.89 -5.48
N TYR A 85 -10.90 16.89 -5.94
CA TYR A 85 -9.87 17.53 -5.10
C TYR A 85 -10.52 18.52 -4.12
N SER A 86 -11.28 17.99 -3.16
CA SER A 86 -11.93 18.71 -2.08
C SER A 86 -10.95 19.57 -1.27
N VAL A 87 -9.65 19.23 -1.23
CA VAL A 87 -8.61 20.01 -0.55
C VAL A 87 -8.33 21.34 -1.27
N VAL A 88 -8.38 21.38 -2.60
CA VAL A 88 -8.23 22.63 -3.38
C VAL A 88 -9.53 23.42 -3.32
N LEU A 89 -10.69 22.76 -3.40
CA LEU A 89 -11.97 23.44 -3.20
C LEU A 89 -12.11 24.04 -1.78
N LEU A 90 -11.67 23.34 -0.74
CA LEU A 90 -11.63 23.86 0.63
C LEU A 90 -10.59 24.95 0.82
N ARG A 91 -9.42 24.87 0.16
CA ARG A 91 -8.43 25.97 0.16
C ARG A 91 -9.01 27.23 -0.48
N TRP A 92 -9.64 27.09 -1.64
CA TRP A 92 -10.27 28.22 -2.35
C TRP A 92 -11.46 28.78 -1.57
N LYS A 93 -12.23 27.92 -0.90
CA LYS A 93 -13.35 28.34 -0.04
C LYS A 93 -12.87 28.97 1.27
N ALA A 94 -11.77 28.49 1.84
CA ALA A 94 -11.13 29.08 3.01
C ALA A 94 -10.48 30.42 2.68
N GLU A 95 -9.90 30.59 1.48
CA GLU A 95 -9.37 31.87 0.99
C GLU A 95 -10.50 32.88 0.77
N ARG A 96 -11.60 32.48 0.12
CA ARG A 96 -12.79 33.34 -0.03
C ARG A 96 -13.42 33.76 1.31
N LEU A 97 -13.52 32.84 2.27
CA LEU A 97 -14.04 33.16 3.61
C LEU A 97 -13.06 34.03 4.43
N GLN A 98 -11.76 33.98 4.15
CA GLN A 98 -10.77 34.88 4.76
C GLN A 98 -10.85 36.30 4.20
N GLU A 99 -11.23 36.47 2.94
CA GLU A 99 -11.45 37.79 2.33
C GLU A 99 -12.76 38.42 2.83
N GLU A 100 -13.79 37.61 3.12
CA GLU A 100 -15.08 38.09 3.62
C GLU A 100 -15.10 38.38 5.13
N CYS A 101 -14.25 37.73 5.94
CA CYS A 101 -14.13 37.97 7.38
C CYS A 101 -12.84 38.75 7.73
N ALA A 102 -12.82 40.03 7.37
CA ALA A 102 -11.84 41.01 7.88
C ALA A 102 -12.08 41.43 9.35
N ASP A 103 -12.83 40.65 10.13
CA ASP A 103 -13.15 40.94 11.53
C ASP A 103 -12.97 39.68 12.41
N GLY A 104 -11.84 39.63 13.13
CA GLY A 104 -11.82 39.08 14.49
C GLY A 104 -11.71 37.58 14.75
N ARG A 105 -11.35 36.69 13.81
CA ARG A 105 -11.05 35.27 14.14
C ARG A 105 -9.74 34.76 13.54
N GLN A 106 -8.65 35.24 14.13
CA GLN A 106 -7.26 34.88 13.82
C GLN A 106 -6.90 33.42 14.17
N GLU A 107 -7.80 32.67 14.82
CA GLU A 107 -7.55 31.32 15.36
C GLU A 107 -7.65 30.21 14.29
N TYR A 108 -8.40 30.42 13.20
CA TYR A 108 -8.52 29.42 12.12
C TYR A 108 -7.33 29.40 11.16
N ARG A 109 -6.46 30.43 11.20
CA ARG A 109 -5.35 30.59 10.23
C ARG A 109 -4.07 29.85 10.63
N ALA A 110 -3.93 29.45 11.89
CA ALA A 110 -2.66 28.92 12.41
C ALA A 110 -2.42 27.43 12.14
N LYS A 111 -3.46 26.62 11.85
CA LYS A 111 -3.32 25.15 11.74
C LYS A 111 -2.96 24.63 10.34
N HIS A 112 -2.93 25.49 9.32
CA HIS A 112 -2.69 25.07 7.93
C HIS A 112 -1.62 25.88 7.17
N GLN A 113 -1.11 26.95 7.79
CA GLN A 113 -0.05 27.79 7.22
C GLN A 113 1.20 27.88 8.10
N ALA A 114 1.30 27.10 9.18
CA ALA A 114 2.58 26.87 9.82
C ALA A 114 3.46 26.09 8.83
N ARG A 115 4.29 26.86 8.13
CA ARG A 115 5.49 26.47 7.39
C ARG A 115 5.87 25.03 7.74
N VAL A 116 5.82 24.13 6.76
CA VAL A 116 6.33 22.76 6.88
C VAL A 116 7.85 22.89 7.07
N ASP A 117 8.24 23.20 8.30
CA ASP A 117 9.63 23.27 8.70
C ASP A 117 10.07 21.83 8.92
N ALA A 118 11.25 21.47 8.41
CA ALA A 118 11.73 20.08 8.44
C ALA A 118 11.76 19.52 9.87
N SER A 119 11.90 20.39 10.87
CA SER A 119 11.82 20.09 12.30
C SER A 119 10.45 19.58 12.75
N THR A 120 9.34 20.19 12.30
CA THR A 120 7.98 19.76 12.66
C THR A 120 7.59 18.44 11.98
N VAL A 121 8.10 18.20 10.76
CA VAL A 121 7.93 16.90 10.08
C VAL A 121 8.71 15.79 10.78
N LEU A 122 9.91 16.10 11.26
CA LEU A 122 10.72 15.19 12.06
C LEU A 122 10.04 14.88 13.41
N GLU A 123 9.48 15.89 14.07
CA GLU A 123 8.77 15.73 15.34
C GLU A 123 7.50 14.87 15.18
N SER A 124 6.67 15.14 14.17
CA SER A 124 5.52 14.30 13.81
C SER A 124 5.88 12.90 13.31
N ALA A 125 7.11 12.66 12.86
CA ALA A 125 7.58 11.31 12.48
C ALA A 125 8.10 10.50 13.69
N ILE A 126 8.57 11.18 14.74
CA ILE A 126 9.12 10.57 15.95
C ILE A 126 8.00 10.15 16.91
N GLU A 127 6.93 10.94 17.02
CA GLU A 127 5.75 10.62 17.84
C GLU A 127 5.14 9.22 17.53
N PRO A 128 4.85 8.84 16.27
CA PRO A 128 4.32 7.52 15.97
C PRO A 128 5.33 6.40 16.26
N MET A 129 6.64 6.61 16.05
CA MET A 129 7.65 5.60 16.42
C MET A 129 7.67 5.31 17.91
N GLN A 130 7.47 6.33 18.75
CA GLN A 130 7.41 6.15 20.21
C GLN A 130 6.13 5.42 20.64
N ILE A 131 4.98 5.73 20.04
CA ILE A 131 3.71 5.03 20.29
C ILE A 131 3.80 3.55 19.88
N LEU A 132 4.48 3.26 18.77
CA LEU A 132 4.73 1.89 18.30
C LEU A 132 5.62 1.10 19.29
N ALA A 133 6.69 1.71 19.80
CA ALA A 133 7.64 1.06 20.69
C ALA A 133 7.08 0.85 22.13
N GLN A 134 6.21 1.74 22.59
CA GLN A 134 5.65 1.68 23.95
C GLN A 134 4.42 0.76 24.06
N SER A 135 3.81 0.38 22.93
CA SER A 135 2.61 -0.46 22.93
C SER A 135 2.96 -1.95 22.82
N PRO A 136 2.85 -2.76 23.89
CA PRO A 136 3.20 -4.18 23.86
C PRO A 136 2.37 -5.00 22.86
N ILE A 137 1.14 -4.54 22.55
CA ILE A 137 0.25 -5.18 21.59
C ILE A 137 0.78 -5.11 20.15
N LEU A 138 1.50 -4.02 19.81
CA LEU A 138 2.10 -3.85 18.49
C LEU A 138 3.33 -4.74 18.34
N ILE A 139 4.12 -4.91 19.39
CA ILE A 139 5.26 -5.86 19.39
C ILE A 139 4.75 -7.30 19.20
N LEU A 140 3.67 -7.69 19.88
CA LEU A 140 3.11 -9.04 19.74
C LEU A 140 2.54 -9.30 18.34
N THR A 141 1.80 -8.34 17.78
CA THR A 141 1.20 -8.48 16.44
C THR A 141 2.24 -8.43 15.33
N THR A 142 3.26 -7.56 15.43
CA THR A 142 4.35 -7.49 14.44
C THR A 142 5.27 -8.70 14.49
N SER A 143 5.60 -9.21 15.68
CA SER A 143 6.38 -10.45 15.83
C SER A 143 5.63 -11.69 15.33
N TYR A 144 4.32 -11.77 15.58
CA TYR A 144 3.46 -12.80 14.99
C TYR A 144 3.48 -12.73 13.46
N MET A 145 3.25 -11.55 12.87
CA MET A 145 3.29 -11.36 11.42
C MET A 145 4.67 -11.72 10.86
N ALA A 146 5.75 -11.25 11.48
CA ALA A 146 7.12 -11.54 11.05
C ALA A 146 7.40 -13.05 11.04
N THR A 147 6.95 -13.78 12.06
CA THR A 147 7.11 -15.24 12.15
C THR A 147 6.34 -15.94 11.03
N THR A 148 5.09 -15.53 10.78
CA THR A 148 4.27 -16.08 9.69
C THR A 148 4.93 -15.87 8.33
N TYR A 149 5.40 -14.65 8.03
CA TYR A 149 6.08 -14.36 6.76
C TYR A 149 7.42 -15.11 6.62
N ALA A 150 8.19 -15.23 7.71
CA ALA A 150 9.43 -16.01 7.71
C ALA A 150 9.16 -17.50 7.43
N LEU A 151 8.11 -18.07 8.02
CA LEU A 151 7.72 -19.46 7.79
C LEU A 151 7.29 -19.69 6.33
N VAL A 152 6.46 -18.80 5.79
CA VAL A 152 6.01 -18.88 4.38
C VAL A 152 7.20 -18.78 3.43
N ALA A 153 8.12 -17.83 3.67
CA ALA A 153 9.32 -17.70 2.86
C ALA A 153 10.21 -18.94 2.93
N LEU A 154 10.35 -19.55 4.12
CA LEU A 154 11.12 -20.78 4.31
C LEU A 154 10.51 -21.96 3.54
N ILE A 155 9.18 -22.10 3.56
CA ILE A 155 8.47 -23.15 2.81
C ILE A 155 8.71 -22.98 1.31
N ILE A 156 8.56 -21.76 0.78
CA ILE A 156 8.79 -21.46 -0.64
C ILE A 156 10.25 -21.77 -1.05
N ALA A 157 11.22 -21.36 -0.23
CA ALA A 157 12.63 -21.64 -0.48
C ALA A 157 12.93 -23.15 -0.51
N THR A 158 12.33 -23.91 0.41
CA THR A 158 12.49 -25.37 0.49
C THR A 158 11.90 -26.07 -0.72
N LEU A 159 10.68 -25.69 -1.12
CA LEU A 159 10.03 -26.22 -2.32
C LEU A 159 10.86 -25.94 -3.56
N THR A 160 11.33 -24.70 -3.73
CA THR A 160 12.19 -24.31 -4.86
C THR A 160 13.47 -25.16 -4.92
N GLY A 161 14.04 -25.51 -3.75
CA GLY A 161 15.17 -26.42 -3.65
C GLY A 161 14.88 -27.83 -4.21
N GLN A 162 13.69 -28.39 -3.96
CA GLN A 162 13.30 -29.69 -4.53
C GLN A 162 13.18 -29.66 -6.05
N TRP A 163 12.56 -28.62 -6.61
CA TRP A 163 12.38 -28.49 -8.07
C TRP A 163 13.68 -28.27 -8.84
N SER A 164 14.76 -27.88 -8.16
CA SER A 164 16.07 -27.66 -8.77
C SER A 164 16.92 -28.93 -8.95
N GLN A 165 16.53 -30.05 -8.33
CA GLN A 165 17.25 -31.32 -8.47
C GLN A 165 16.96 -31.95 -9.84
N PRO A 166 17.97 -32.40 -10.60
CA PRO A 166 17.76 -33.19 -11.81
C PRO A 166 16.99 -34.48 -11.45
N THR A 167 15.87 -34.74 -12.12
CA THR A 167 15.10 -35.96 -11.89
C THR A 167 16.00 -37.20 -12.09
N PRO A 168 16.09 -38.13 -11.13
CA PRO A 168 16.81 -39.37 -11.34
C PRO A 168 16.13 -40.17 -12.47
N PRO A 169 16.90 -40.89 -13.32
CA PRO A 169 16.33 -41.70 -14.38
C PRO A 169 15.38 -42.75 -13.78
N SER A 170 14.16 -42.84 -14.34
CA SER A 170 13.15 -43.81 -13.91
C SER A 170 13.72 -45.22 -14.00
N SER A 171 13.89 -45.89 -12.86
CA SER A 171 14.24 -47.31 -12.82
C SER A 171 13.14 -48.13 -13.50
N PRO A 172 13.47 -49.11 -14.37
CA PRO A 172 12.47 -49.99 -14.98
C PRO A 172 11.74 -50.76 -13.88
N VAL A 173 10.41 -50.68 -13.90
CA VAL A 173 9.51 -51.41 -13.00
C VAL A 173 9.75 -52.90 -13.20
N ALA A 174 10.34 -53.57 -12.20
CA ALA A 174 10.51 -55.01 -12.24
C ALA A 174 9.11 -55.68 -12.25
N PRO A 175 8.81 -56.59 -13.19
CA PRO A 175 7.55 -57.32 -13.17
C PRO A 175 7.53 -58.21 -11.92
N LEU A 176 6.48 -58.05 -11.12
CA LEU A 176 6.17 -58.95 -10.01
C LEU A 176 5.96 -60.36 -10.57
N ALA A 177 6.88 -61.27 -10.24
CA ALA A 177 6.77 -62.71 -10.44
C ALA A 177 6.43 -63.39 -9.11
#